data_AF-A0A2T1DU62-F1
#
_entry.id   AF-A0A2T1DU62-F1
#
_cell.length_a   1.000
_cell.length_b   1.000
_cell.length_c   1.000
_cell.angle_alpha   90.00
_cell.angle_beta   90.00
_cell.angle_gamma   90.00
#
_symmetry.space_group_name_H-M   'P 1'
#
loop_
_entity.id
_entity.type
_entity.pdbx_description
1 polymer ?
#
loop_
_entity_poly.entity_id
_entity_poly.type
_entity_poly.pdbx_seq_one_letter_code
_entity_poly.pdbx_strand_id
1 'polypeptide(L)'
;MPLFLITSLYDEGISPNNFRVVEAASKQAIAQHMLEHPERWDYFLHRCFHEEQWEATLTPEQLLERIERTQVDGDSVAQLRINEITIQALDAVNAEPSFQRGTLFSDFG
;
A
#
# COMPACT_ATOMS: atom_id res chain seq x y z
N MET A 1 -10.31 13.55 -8.95
CA MET A 1 -8.92 13.10 -8.73
C MET A 1 -9.02 11.70 -8.13
N PRO A 2 -8.24 10.71 -8.58
CA PRO A 2 -8.30 9.36 -8.01
C PRO A 2 -7.99 9.35 -6.51
N LEU A 3 -8.56 8.37 -5.82
CA LEU A 3 -8.28 8.10 -4.41
C LEU A 3 -7.35 6.89 -4.30
N PHE A 4 -6.37 6.98 -3.41
CA PHE A 4 -5.43 5.91 -3.14
C PHE A 4 -5.46 5.53 -1.67
N LEU A 5 -5.54 4.24 -1.41
CA LEU A 5 -5.29 3.64 -0.10
C LEU A 5 -3.82 3.24 -0.01
N ILE A 6 -3.13 3.79 0.98
CA ILE A 6 -1.75 3.47 1.32
C ILE A 6 -1.77 2.68 2.62
N THR A 7 -1.20 1.48 2.64
CA THR A 7 -1.24 0.59 3.81
C THR A 7 0.16 0.14 4.20
N SER A 8 0.41 0.05 5.51
CA SER A 8 1.53 -0.66 6.11
C SER A 8 0.97 -1.87 6.86
N LEU A 9 1.02 -3.04 6.24
CA LEU A 9 0.39 -4.27 6.74
C LEU A 9 1.40 -5.10 7.54
N TYR A 10 0.98 -5.56 8.71
CA TYR A 10 1.65 -6.60 9.50
C TYR A 10 0.82 -7.89 9.49
N ASP A 11 1.37 -8.99 10.03
CA ASP A 11 0.64 -10.25 10.15
C ASP A 11 -0.55 -10.14 11.14
N GLU A 12 -0.47 -9.24 12.12
CA GLU A 12 -1.57 -8.95 13.04
C GLU A 12 -2.68 -8.07 12.42
N GLY A 13 -2.45 -7.58 11.19
CA GLY A 13 -3.44 -6.88 10.38
C GLY A 13 -3.23 -5.38 10.25
N ILE A 14 -4.32 -4.65 10.00
CA ILE A 14 -4.32 -3.19 9.75
C ILE A 14 -4.93 -2.45 10.94
N SER A 15 -4.21 -1.44 11.45
CA SER A 15 -4.72 -0.48 12.43
C SER A 15 -5.02 0.88 11.78
N PRO A 16 -5.83 1.76 12.41
CA PRO A 16 -6.10 3.11 11.90
C PRO A 16 -4.84 3.96 11.68
N ASN A 17 -3.76 3.67 12.41
CA ASN A 17 -2.49 4.37 12.25
C ASN A 17 -1.72 3.92 10.99
N ASN A 18 -2.04 2.73 10.48
CA ASN A 18 -1.28 2.03 9.45
C ASN A 18 -1.88 2.15 8.05
N PHE A 19 -2.89 3.00 7.87
CA PHE A 19 -3.36 3.34 6.53
C PHE A 19 -3.63 4.83 6.35
N ARG A 20 -3.51 5.31 5.11
CA ARG A 20 -3.93 6.65 4.70
C ARG A 20 -4.74 6.54 3.42
N VAL A 21 -5.79 7.35 3.32
CA VAL A 21 -6.48 7.59 2.05
C VAL A 21 -6.08 8.98 1.58
N VAL A 22 -5.56 9.06 0.36
CA VAL A 22 -5.08 10.32 -0.23
C VAL A 22 -5.68 10.52 -1.61
N GLU A 23 -5.89 11.77 -1.99
CA GLU A 23 -6.17 12.13 -3.38
C GLU A 23 -4.84 12.40 -4.09
N ALA A 24 -4.63 11.80 -5.26
CA ALA A 24 -3.44 12.02 -6.06
C ALA A 24 -3.70 11.79 -7.54
N ALA A 25 -2.83 12.31 -8.41
CA ALA A 25 -2.93 12.08 -9.85
C ALA A 25 -2.55 10.65 -10.26
N SER A 26 -1.63 10.01 -9.54
CA SER A 26 -1.13 8.65 -9.81
C SER A 26 -0.34 8.07 -8.63
N LYS A 27 -0.03 6.77 -8.66
CA LYS A 27 0.92 6.14 -7.70
C LYS A 27 2.30 6.81 -7.73
N GLN A 28 2.76 7.20 -8.92
CA GLN A 28 4.05 7.87 -9.11
C GLN A 28 4.08 9.24 -8.43
N ALA A 29 2.98 10.00 -8.46
CA ALA A 29 2.87 11.26 -7.74
C ALA A 29 2.96 11.08 -6.22
N ILE A 30 2.38 9.98 -5.69
CA ILE A 30 2.50 9.62 -4.27
C ILE A 30 3.95 9.26 -3.94
N ALA A 31 4.61 8.43 -4.75
CA ALA A 31 6.00 8.06 -4.56
C ALA A 31 6.94 9.28 -4.61
N GLN A 32 6.74 10.19 -5.56
CA GLN A 32 7.47 11.46 -5.61
C GLN A 32 7.28 12.26 -4.32
N HIS A 33 6.03 12.41 -3.84
CA HIS A 33 5.77 13.12 -2.58
C HIS A 33 6.41 12.40 -1.37
N MET A 34 6.46 11.07 -1.35
CA MET A 34 7.16 10.33 -0.29
C MET A 34 8.65 10.64 -0.25
N LEU A 35 9.29 10.74 -1.43
CA LEU A 35 10.71 11.08 -1.57
C LEU A 35 11.01 12.55 -1.24
N GLU A 36 10.11 13.47 -1.59
CA GLU A 36 10.26 14.90 -1.30
C GLU A 36 9.99 15.24 0.18
N HIS A 37 9.17 14.44 0.86
CA HIS A 37 8.73 14.66 2.23
C HIS A 37 8.82 13.38 3.10
N PRO A 38 10.00 12.73 3.19
CA PRO A 38 10.16 11.44 3.86
C PRO A 38 9.77 11.51 5.34
N GLU A 39 9.95 12.65 6.01
CA GLU A 39 9.58 12.86 7.41
C GLU A 39 8.07 12.71 7.67
N ARG A 40 7.23 12.97 6.66
CA ARG A 40 5.77 12.78 6.77
C ARG A 40 5.35 11.34 6.60
N TRP A 41 6.21 10.53 5.98
CA TRP A 41 6.00 9.13 5.67
C TRP A 41 6.91 8.20 6.47
N ASP A 42 7.69 8.74 7.40
CA ASP A 42 8.73 8.06 8.16
C ASP A 42 8.21 6.75 8.77
N TYR A 43 7.05 6.80 9.41
CA TYR A 43 6.42 5.61 9.97
C TYR A 43 6.19 4.48 8.95
N PHE A 44 5.75 4.82 7.73
CA PHE A 44 5.51 3.84 6.68
C PHE A 44 6.84 3.35 6.08
N LEU A 45 7.77 4.26 5.78
CA LEU A 45 9.03 3.94 5.13
C LEU A 45 9.98 3.14 6.04
N HIS A 46 10.17 3.60 7.27
CA HIS A 46 11.07 2.97 8.24
C HIS A 46 10.65 1.53 8.55
N ARG A 47 9.35 1.28 8.69
CA ARG A 47 8.82 -0.05 9.04
C ARG A 47 8.85 -1.06 7.90
N CYS A 48 8.96 -0.61 6.67
CA CYS A 48 8.96 -1.50 5.51
C CYS A 48 10.38 -1.74 4.98
N PHE A 49 11.29 -0.78 5.15
CA PHE A 49 12.65 -0.87 4.61
C PHE A 49 13.73 -1.03 5.69
N HIS A 50 13.46 -0.72 6.96
CA HIS A 50 14.45 -0.75 8.06
C HIS A 50 15.74 0.07 7.77
N GLU A 51 15.68 1.00 6.82
CA GLU A 51 16.80 1.84 6.39
C GLU A 51 16.74 3.20 7.12
N GLU A 52 17.77 3.52 7.89
CA GLU A 52 17.91 4.82 8.58
C GLU A 52 18.18 5.98 7.62
N GLN A 53 18.59 5.68 6.39
CA GLN A 53 18.87 6.65 5.33
C GLN A 53 17.95 6.36 4.16
N TRP A 54 16.86 7.12 4.08
CA TRP A 54 16.07 7.20 2.85
C TRP A 54 17.01 7.69 1.75
N GLU A 55 17.33 6.81 0.81
CA GLU A 55 18.32 7.07 -0.23
C GLU A 55 17.89 8.29 -1.05
N ALA A 56 18.53 9.44 -0.83
CA ALA A 56 18.26 10.72 -1.50
C ALA A 56 18.43 10.67 -3.04
N THR A 57 18.73 9.50 -3.59
CA THR A 57 18.94 9.21 -5.00
C THR A 57 17.88 8.30 -5.62
N LEU A 58 16.89 7.81 -4.86
CA LEU A 58 15.80 7.02 -5.44
C LEU A 58 14.91 7.87 -6.33
N THR A 59 14.55 7.32 -7.48
CA THR A 59 13.47 7.83 -8.33
C THR A 59 12.12 7.29 -7.85
N PRO A 60 11.00 7.95 -8.18
CA PRO A 60 9.66 7.44 -7.86
C PRO A 60 9.40 6.02 -8.35
N GLU A 61 9.90 5.67 -9.53
CA GLU A 61 9.73 4.35 -10.13
C GLU A 61 10.46 3.28 -9.32
N GLN A 62 11.70 3.58 -8.89
CA GLN A 62 12.48 2.68 -8.05
C GLN A 62 11.85 2.51 -6.67
N LEU A 63 11.30 3.59 -6.09
CA LEU A 63 10.57 3.48 -4.82
C LEU A 63 9.35 2.58 -4.98
N LEU A 64 8.57 2.75 -6.06
CA LEU A 64 7.41 1.88 -6.32
C LEU A 64 7.83 0.42 -6.50
N GLU A 65 8.91 0.14 -7.23
CA GLU A 65 9.45 -1.21 -7.38
C GLU A 65 9.87 -1.81 -6.03
N ARG A 66 10.51 -1.02 -5.15
CA ARG A 66 10.84 -1.44 -3.79
C ARG A 66 9.58 -1.73 -2.96
N ILE A 67 8.56 -0.86 -3.04
CA ILE A 67 7.27 -1.05 -2.37
C ILE A 67 6.63 -2.38 -2.79
N GLU A 68 6.56 -2.69 -4.08
CA GLU A 68 5.96 -3.94 -4.57
C GLU A 68 6.69 -5.20 -4.08
N ARG A 69 8.00 -5.08 -3.78
CA ARG A 69 8.81 -6.17 -3.23
C ARG A 69 8.64 -6.37 -1.72
N THR A 70 8.02 -5.44 -1.00
CA THR A 70 7.76 -5.62 0.43
C THR A 70 6.77 -6.76 0.65
N GLN A 71 7.00 -7.53 1.71
CA GLN A 71 6.21 -8.70 2.13
C GLN A 71 6.11 -8.70 3.65
N VAL A 72 5.05 -9.33 4.16
CA VAL A 72 4.89 -9.56 5.61
C VAL A 72 5.80 -10.72 5.99
N ASP A 73 6.70 -10.52 6.95
CA ASP A 73 7.67 -11.53 7.39
C ASP A 73 7.32 -12.21 8.72
N GLY A 74 6.09 -12.01 9.22
CA GLY A 74 5.66 -12.39 10.55
C GLY A 74 5.73 -11.16 11.46
N ASP A 75 6.90 -10.83 12.00
CA ASP A 75 6.92 -9.97 13.20
C ASP A 75 7.59 -8.59 13.04
N SER A 76 8.33 -8.33 11.95
CA SER A 76 9.30 -7.21 11.93
C SER A 76 9.14 -6.26 10.75
N VAL A 77 8.87 -6.79 9.56
CA VAL A 77 8.81 -6.03 8.31
C VAL A 77 7.37 -5.90 7.87
N ALA A 78 6.92 -4.65 7.72
CA ALA A 78 5.62 -4.37 7.17
C ALA A 78 5.62 -4.44 5.63
N GLN A 79 4.49 -4.86 5.08
CA GLN A 79 4.22 -4.74 3.66
C GLN A 79 3.59 -3.37 3.35
N LEU A 80 4.29 -2.55 2.57
CA LEU A 80 3.77 -1.29 2.04
C LEU A 80 3.03 -1.54 0.73
N ARG A 81 1.81 -1.00 0.59
CA ARG A 81 1.09 -0.98 -0.69
C ARG A 81 0.44 0.37 -0.93
N ILE A 82 0.34 0.72 -2.22
CA ILE A 82 -0.38 1.89 -2.72
C ILE A 82 -1.39 1.37 -3.74
N ASN A 83 -2.68 1.44 -3.41
CA ASN A 83 -3.76 0.92 -4.24
C ASN A 83 -4.71 2.03 -4.61
N GLU A 84 -5.06 2.14 -5.89
CA GLU A 84 -6.18 2.98 -6.29
C GLU A 84 -7.47 2.35 -5.76
N ILE A 85 -8.36 3.16 -5.19
CA ILE A 85 -9.62 2.70 -4.61
C ILE A 85 -10.80 3.40 -5.25
N THR A 86 -11.93 2.71 -5.28
CA THR A 86 -13.21 3.25 -5.70
C THR A 86 -14.16 3.30 -4.51
N ILE A 87 -14.82 4.45 -4.31
CA ILE A 87 -15.84 4.60 -3.27
C ILE A 87 -17.11 3.89 -3.75
N GLN A 88 -17.65 3.04 -2.89
CA GLN A 88 -18.95 2.42 -3.07
C GLN A 88 -19.92 2.97 -2.02
N ALA A 89 -21.18 3.19 -2.42
CA ALA A 89 -22.23 3.47 -1.45
C ALA A 89 -22.45 2.24 -0.56
N LEU A 90 -22.75 2.45 0.74
CA LEU A 90 -22.90 1.36 1.70
C LEU A 90 -23.95 0.33 1.24
N ASP A 91 -25.09 0.80 0.74
CA ASP A 91 -26.18 -0.07 0.27
C ASP A 91 -25.85 -0.83 -1.03
N ALA A 92 -24.76 -0.45 -1.72
CA ALA A 92 -24.28 -1.11 -2.93
C ALA A 92 -23.18 -2.14 -2.64
N VAL A 93 -22.67 -2.21 -1.41
CA VAL A 93 -21.61 -3.16 -1.05
C VAL A 93 -22.19 -4.58 -1.06
N ASN A 94 -21.65 -5.43 -1.93
CA ASN A 94 -21.87 -6.86 -1.86
C ASN A 94 -20.64 -7.53 -1.20
N ALA A 95 -20.83 -8.01 0.03
CA ALA A 95 -19.78 -8.70 0.79
C ALA A 95 -19.79 -10.22 0.58
N GLU A 96 -20.67 -10.73 -0.29
CA GLU A 96 -20.57 -12.14 -0.70
C GLU A 96 -19.22 -12.35 -1.38
N PRO A 97 -18.45 -13.37 -0.96
CA PRO A 97 -17.20 -13.67 -1.63
C PRO A 97 -17.50 -13.98 -3.10
N SER A 98 -16.64 -13.50 -4.01
CA SER A 98 -16.74 -13.71 -5.45
C SER A 98 -16.48 -15.17 -5.87
N PHE A 99 -16.85 -16.15 -5.04
CA PHE A 99 -16.90 -17.55 -5.41
C PHE A 99 -18.05 -17.72 -6.41
N GLN A 100 -17.77 -17.52 -7.69
CA GLN A 100 -18.65 -18.02 -8.72
C GLN A 100 -18.74 -19.54 -8.55
N ARG A 101 -19.95 -20.09 -8.38
CA ARG A 101 -20.15 -21.55 -8.37
C ARG A 101 -19.57 -22.12 -9.67
N GLY A 102 -18.40 -22.76 -9.59
CA GLY A 102 -17.72 -23.39 -10.73
C GLY A 102 -16.31 -22.87 -11.04
N THR A 103 -15.85 -21.77 -10.43
CA THR A 103 -14.44 -21.35 -10.58
C THR A 103 -13.54 -22.21 -9.69
N LEU A 104 -12.65 -22.98 -10.32
CA LEU A 104 -11.60 -23.72 -9.63
C LEU A 104 -10.64 -22.74 -8.94
N PHE A 105 -10.07 -23.14 -7.81
CA PHE A 105 -9.14 -22.39 -6.96
C PHE A 105 -7.85 -21.88 -7.67
N SER A 106 -7.71 -22.02 -8.99
CA SER A 106 -6.51 -21.70 -9.77
C SER A 106 -6.34 -20.22 -10.13
N ASP A 107 -7.32 -19.36 -9.85
CA ASP A 107 -7.28 -17.94 -10.27
C ASP A 107 -6.59 -17.02 -9.24
N PHE A 108 -6.10 -17.57 -8.13
CA PHE A 108 -5.18 -16.88 -7.21
C PHE A 108 -3.75 -17.29 -7.53
N GLY A 109 -3.24 -16.76 -8.64
CA GLY A 109 -1.82 -16.80 -9.01
C GLY A 109 -1.00 -15.74 -8.29
#